data_AF-A0A498M2T8-F1
#
_entry.id   AF-A0A498M2T8-F1
#
_cell.length_a   1.000
_cell.length_b   1.000
_cell.length_c   1.000
_cell.angle_alpha   90.00
_cell.angle_beta   90.00
_cell.angle_gamma   90.00
#
_symmetry.space_group_name_H-M   'P 1'
#
loop_
_entity.id
_entity.type
_entity.pdbx_description
1 polymer ?
#
loop_
_entity_poly.entity_id
_entity_poly.type
_entity_poly.pdbx_seq_one_letter_code
_entity_poly.pdbx_strand_id
1 'polypeptide(L)'
;MLKVYRVNRVTITNRPTHGWRINGAVIRIGNFLDIYNNTVCATISTLADGATDTFSCGGMKGRYMIVHIPGDQKILSLSEIGVYGYLAGNMAVDGAATQSSTFMSWFAEKAIDSNRGLQKNTSCSSTLNETNPWWRLDLRDVYKIRKVVVTNRNDCCPEQINGAEIRIGNSLENNGNDNPICAVIPAISAGESYNYSCGGMEGRYVNLIIPGDMKILTLCPVLKRSFVNMQFNSRVDLTDPSAREKVLKQLGSVLADKGFKNVTLRWSQTPKRVIQKVNADKSHCGNGK
;
A
#
# COMPACT_ATOMS: atom_id res chain seq x y z
N MET A 1 4.98 -10.14 14.01
CA MET A 1 3.69 -9.50 13.61
C MET A 1 3.19 -10.23 12.36
N LEU A 2 1.92 -10.69 12.32
CA LEU A 2 1.39 -11.44 11.18
C LEU A 2 1.18 -10.51 9.97
N LYS A 3 1.71 -10.89 8.80
CA LYS A 3 1.66 -10.09 7.58
C LYS A 3 0.28 -10.20 6.91
N VAL A 4 -0.22 -9.10 6.33
CA VAL A 4 -1.47 -9.05 5.57
C VAL A 4 -1.18 -9.31 4.10
N TYR A 5 -1.97 -10.13 3.42
CA TYR A 5 -1.83 -10.43 2.00
C TYR A 5 -3.07 -9.98 1.22
N ARG A 6 -2.88 -9.59 -0.04
CA ARG A 6 -3.92 -9.53 -1.07
C ARG A 6 -3.96 -10.89 -1.78
N VAL A 7 -5.00 -11.67 -1.52
CA VAL A 7 -5.20 -13.01 -2.05
C VAL A 7 -6.00 -12.92 -3.35
N ASN A 8 -5.39 -13.35 -4.45
CA ASN A 8 -6.01 -13.31 -5.78
C ASN A 8 -6.82 -14.58 -6.06
N ARG A 9 -6.29 -15.74 -5.67
CA ARG A 9 -6.96 -17.04 -5.82
C ARG A 9 -6.51 -18.02 -4.75
N VAL A 10 -7.31 -19.05 -4.54
CA VAL A 10 -6.99 -20.19 -3.68
C VAL A 10 -7.25 -21.48 -4.44
N THR A 11 -6.49 -22.54 -4.14
CA THR A 11 -6.77 -23.90 -4.62
C THR A 11 -7.14 -24.77 -3.43
N ILE A 12 -8.14 -25.63 -3.62
CA ILE A 12 -8.56 -26.61 -2.63
C ILE A 12 -8.51 -27.98 -3.29
N THR A 13 -7.75 -28.88 -2.69
CA THR A 13 -7.73 -30.29 -3.08
C THR A 13 -8.56 -31.08 -2.08
N ASN A 14 -9.63 -31.70 -2.58
CA ASN A 14 -10.48 -32.53 -1.75
C ASN A 14 -9.80 -33.84 -1.37
N ARG A 15 -10.27 -34.44 -0.29
CA ARG A 15 -9.86 -35.78 0.12
C ARG A 15 -10.16 -36.82 -0.98
N PRO A 16 -9.32 -37.86 -1.16
CA PRO A 16 -9.55 -38.92 -2.15
C PRO A 16 -10.73 -39.85 -1.88
N THR A 17 -11.36 -39.78 -0.70
CA THR A 17 -12.54 -40.58 -0.35
C THR A 17 -13.49 -39.76 0.52
N HIS A 18 -14.80 -39.99 0.36
CA HIS A 18 -15.86 -39.25 1.06
C HIS A 18 -15.85 -37.74 0.75
N GLY A 19 -15.51 -37.38 -0.49
CA GLY A 19 -15.33 -35.99 -0.89
C GLY A 19 -16.62 -35.17 -0.83
N TRP A 20 -17.79 -35.79 -0.92
CA TRP A 20 -19.11 -35.14 -0.74
C TRP A 20 -19.24 -34.37 0.58
N ARG A 21 -18.42 -34.68 1.60
CA ARG A 21 -18.42 -33.96 2.89
C ARG A 21 -18.02 -32.49 2.77
N ILE A 22 -17.27 -32.11 1.74
CA ILE A 22 -16.86 -30.72 1.51
C ILE A 22 -17.99 -29.85 0.93
N ASN A 23 -19.08 -30.46 0.45
CA ASN A 23 -20.16 -29.72 -0.20
C ASN A 23 -20.77 -28.70 0.76
N GLY A 24 -20.86 -27.45 0.31
CA GLY A 24 -21.29 -26.31 1.12
C GLY A 24 -20.19 -25.67 1.96
N ALA A 25 -18.93 -26.13 1.87
CA ALA A 25 -17.82 -25.46 2.53
C ALA A 25 -17.66 -24.02 2.02
N VAL A 26 -17.33 -23.10 2.92
CA VAL A 26 -17.16 -21.68 2.62
C VAL A 26 -15.72 -21.29 2.91
N ILE A 27 -15.10 -20.66 1.93
CA ILE A 27 -13.77 -20.08 2.02
C ILE A 27 -13.91 -18.60 2.38
N ARG A 28 -13.28 -18.17 3.46
CA ARG A 28 -13.26 -16.78 3.93
C ARG A 28 -11.84 -16.25 4.04
N ILE A 29 -11.68 -14.95 3.78
CA ILE A 29 -10.41 -14.23 3.87
C ILE A 29 -10.62 -12.97 4.69
N GLY A 30 -9.72 -12.73 5.65
CA GLY A 30 -9.74 -11.48 6.39
C GLY A 30 -8.73 -11.43 7.53
N ASN A 31 -8.97 -10.51 8.46
CA ASN A 31 -8.01 -10.17 9.52
C ASN A 31 -8.48 -10.60 10.92
N PHE A 32 -9.65 -11.21 11.03
CA PHE A 32 -10.28 -11.55 12.30
C PHE A 32 -10.12 -13.04 12.61
N LEU A 33 -9.93 -13.38 13.88
CA LEU A 33 -9.95 -14.77 14.33
C LEU A 33 -11.36 -15.35 14.32
N ASP A 34 -12.37 -14.51 14.59
CA ASP A 34 -13.77 -14.87 14.37
C ASP A 34 -14.01 -15.08 12.87
N ILE A 35 -14.38 -16.31 12.52
CA ILE A 35 -14.59 -16.79 11.16
C ILE A 35 -15.60 -15.90 10.41
N TYR A 36 -16.71 -15.54 11.05
CA TYR A 36 -17.85 -14.90 10.40
C TYR A 36 -17.64 -13.41 10.11
N ASN A 37 -16.69 -12.79 10.80
CA ASN A 37 -16.26 -11.41 10.55
C ASN A 37 -15.35 -11.27 9.33
N ASN A 38 -14.92 -12.39 8.72
CA ASN A 38 -14.11 -12.39 7.51
C ASN A 38 -14.98 -12.49 6.25
N THR A 39 -14.51 -11.88 5.16
CA THR A 39 -15.23 -11.82 3.88
C THR A 39 -15.24 -13.18 3.19
N VAL A 40 -16.38 -13.59 2.63
CA VAL A 40 -16.48 -14.82 1.83
C VAL A 40 -15.75 -14.63 0.51
N CYS A 41 -14.76 -15.48 0.22
CA CYS A 41 -14.13 -15.60 -1.10
C CYS A 41 -14.98 -16.46 -2.03
N ALA A 42 -15.35 -17.67 -1.59
CA ALA A 42 -16.08 -18.62 -2.40
C ALA A 42 -16.84 -19.63 -1.54
N THR A 43 -17.83 -20.28 -2.15
CA THR A 43 -18.51 -21.46 -1.60
C THR A 43 -18.25 -22.63 -2.53
N ILE A 44 -17.85 -23.76 -1.96
CA ILE A 44 -17.63 -25.01 -2.68
C ILE A 44 -18.98 -25.71 -2.77
N SER A 45 -19.64 -25.63 -3.92
CA SER A 45 -20.91 -26.33 -4.16
C SER A 45 -20.69 -27.85 -4.20
N THR A 46 -19.79 -28.30 -5.05
CA THR A 46 -19.38 -29.70 -5.20
C THR A 46 -17.92 -29.78 -5.59
N LEU A 47 -17.18 -30.74 -5.02
CA LEU A 47 -15.82 -31.06 -5.44
C LEU A 47 -15.60 -32.57 -5.35
N ALA A 48 -15.25 -33.21 -6.46
CA ALA A 48 -15.08 -34.66 -6.53
C ALA A 48 -13.93 -35.17 -5.65
N ASP A 49 -13.94 -36.46 -5.36
CA ASP A 49 -12.91 -37.14 -4.57
C ASP A 49 -11.52 -36.94 -5.21
N GLY A 50 -10.58 -36.40 -4.42
CA GLY A 50 -9.21 -36.11 -4.86
C GLY A 50 -9.07 -34.95 -5.86
N ALA A 51 -10.18 -34.34 -6.29
CA ALA A 51 -10.14 -33.25 -7.26
C ALA A 51 -9.61 -31.97 -6.63
N THR A 52 -8.91 -31.18 -7.46
CA THR A 52 -8.46 -29.83 -7.11
C THR A 52 -9.29 -28.82 -7.88
N ASP A 53 -9.80 -27.81 -7.19
CA ASP A 53 -10.47 -26.67 -7.82
C ASP A 53 -9.84 -25.34 -7.39
N THR A 54 -9.99 -24.33 -8.24
CA THR A 54 -9.39 -23.00 -8.10
C THR A 54 -10.48 -21.93 -7.96
N PHE A 55 -10.43 -21.19 -6.86
CA PHE A 55 -11.40 -20.14 -6.56
C PHE A 55 -10.75 -18.77 -6.64
N SER A 56 -11.33 -17.86 -7.42
CA SER A 56 -10.89 -16.47 -7.51
C SER A 56 -11.38 -15.67 -6.31
N CYS A 57 -10.46 -15.02 -5.60
CA CYS A 57 -10.75 -14.17 -4.44
C CYS A 57 -10.57 -12.66 -4.73
N GLY A 58 -10.31 -12.27 -5.97
CA GLY A 58 -10.36 -10.86 -6.39
C GLY A 58 -9.40 -9.89 -5.66
N GLY A 59 -8.34 -10.39 -5.02
CA GLY A 59 -7.39 -9.56 -4.29
C GLY A 59 -7.85 -9.18 -2.88
N MET A 60 -8.73 -9.97 -2.26
CA MET A 60 -9.18 -9.84 -0.87
C MET A 60 -7.99 -9.69 0.09
N LYS A 61 -8.10 -8.77 1.05
CA LYS A 61 -7.05 -8.54 2.05
C LYS A 61 -7.31 -9.37 3.30
N GLY A 62 -6.32 -10.17 3.70
CA GLY A 62 -6.42 -10.95 4.94
C GLY A 62 -5.08 -11.44 5.46
N ARG A 63 -5.06 -11.69 6.77
CA ARG A 63 -4.03 -12.47 7.47
C ARG A 63 -4.41 -13.95 7.55
N TYR A 64 -5.70 -14.23 7.51
CA TYR A 64 -6.26 -15.57 7.63
C TYR A 64 -7.05 -15.93 6.37
N MET A 65 -6.82 -17.14 5.88
CA MET A 65 -7.69 -17.85 4.96
C MET A 65 -8.30 -19.01 5.75
N ILE A 66 -9.63 -19.08 5.78
CA ILE A 66 -10.37 -20.03 6.61
C ILE A 66 -11.32 -20.80 5.71
N VAL A 67 -11.25 -22.13 5.77
CA VAL A 67 -12.24 -23.02 5.17
C VAL A 67 -13.07 -23.60 6.30
N HIS A 68 -14.39 -23.43 6.25
CA HIS A 68 -15.31 -24.00 7.24
C HIS A 68 -16.59 -24.49 6.58
N ILE A 69 -17.26 -25.46 7.19
CA ILE A 69 -18.56 -25.95 6.72
C ILE A 69 -19.61 -25.46 7.73
N PRO A 70 -20.58 -24.62 7.33
CA PRO A 70 -21.65 -24.18 8.22
C PRO A 70 -22.50 -25.35 8.73
N GLY A 71 -22.94 -25.26 9.98
CA GLY A 71 -23.85 -26.20 10.64
C GLY A 71 -23.14 -27.18 11.59
N ASP A 72 -23.95 -27.90 12.35
CA ASP A 72 -23.46 -28.80 13.40
C ASP A 72 -23.06 -30.17 12.84
N GLN A 73 -22.17 -30.86 13.55
CA GLN A 73 -21.71 -32.23 13.25
C GLN A 73 -21.12 -32.42 11.83
N LYS A 74 -20.55 -31.35 11.26
CA LYS A 74 -19.86 -31.40 9.96
C LYS A 74 -18.42 -31.88 10.13
N ILE A 75 -17.94 -32.62 9.14
CA ILE A 75 -16.56 -33.09 9.07
C ILE A 75 -15.90 -32.46 7.86
N LEU A 76 -14.95 -31.54 8.10
CA LEU A 76 -14.11 -30.98 7.05
C LEU A 76 -12.83 -31.83 6.92
N SER A 77 -12.54 -32.29 5.70
CA SER A 77 -11.31 -33.03 5.39
C SER A 77 -10.76 -32.53 4.06
N LEU A 78 -9.53 -32.03 4.10
CA LEU A 78 -8.85 -31.42 2.95
C LEU A 78 -7.52 -32.14 2.74
N SER A 79 -7.11 -32.31 1.49
CA SER A 79 -5.82 -32.90 1.14
C SER A 79 -4.73 -31.85 1.02
N GLU A 80 -5.00 -30.75 0.32
CA GLU A 80 -4.05 -29.68 0.10
C GLU A 80 -4.78 -28.35 -0.06
N ILE A 81 -4.11 -27.27 0.35
CA ILE A 81 -4.58 -25.90 0.19
C ILE A 81 -3.45 -25.06 -0.39
N GLY A 82 -3.73 -24.38 -1.49
CA GLY A 82 -2.84 -23.35 -2.05
C GLY A 82 -3.45 -21.96 -1.88
N VAL A 83 -2.66 -20.99 -1.43
CA VAL A 83 -3.09 -19.59 -1.34
C VAL A 83 -2.17 -18.74 -2.20
N TYR A 84 -2.73 -18.09 -3.22
CA TYR A 84 -1.97 -17.32 -4.19
C TYR A 84 -2.30 -15.83 -4.06
N GLY A 85 -1.30 -15.05 -3.67
CA GLY A 85 -1.44 -13.64 -3.43
C GLY A 85 -0.09 -12.94 -3.32
N TYR A 86 -0.12 -11.71 -2.83
CA TYR A 86 1.07 -10.92 -2.55
C TYR A 86 0.84 -10.07 -1.30
N LEU A 87 1.91 -9.65 -0.65
CA LEU A 87 1.82 -8.84 0.57
C LEU A 87 1.09 -7.52 0.34
N ALA A 88 0.18 -7.20 1.27
CA ALA A 88 -0.61 -5.99 1.26
C ALA A 88 0.10 -4.92 2.10
N GLY A 89 1.03 -4.17 1.51
CA GLY A 89 1.69 -3.06 2.20
C GLY A 89 3.08 -2.75 1.67
N ASN A 90 3.74 -1.77 2.30
CA ASN A 90 5.15 -1.47 2.06
C ASN A 90 6.01 -2.40 2.93
N MET A 91 6.79 -3.28 2.29
CA MET A 91 7.67 -4.23 2.98
C MET A 91 8.86 -3.57 3.68
N ALA A 92 9.26 -2.37 3.24
CA ALA A 92 10.40 -1.67 3.82
C ALA A 92 10.18 -1.31 5.29
N VAL A 93 8.92 -1.16 5.71
CA VAL A 93 8.52 -0.76 7.06
C VAL A 93 8.92 -1.78 8.14
N ASP A 94 9.00 -3.05 7.77
CA ASP A 94 9.40 -4.14 8.69
C ASP A 94 10.85 -4.61 8.47
N GLY A 95 11.54 -4.03 7.49
CA GLY A 95 12.92 -4.36 7.15
C GLY A 95 13.94 -3.68 8.08
N ALA A 96 15.21 -4.04 7.91
CA ALA A 96 16.34 -3.37 8.55
C ALA A 96 17.20 -2.66 7.48
N ALA A 97 17.44 -1.37 7.66
CA ALA A 97 18.23 -0.57 6.74
C ALA A 97 19.67 -0.40 7.25
N THR A 98 20.63 -0.37 6.35
CA THR A 98 22.03 -0.03 6.63
C THR A 98 22.64 0.70 5.43
N GLN A 99 23.73 1.42 5.63
CA GLN A 99 24.39 2.21 4.58
C GLN A 99 25.90 2.22 4.78
N SER A 100 26.65 2.52 3.72
CA SER A 100 28.12 2.50 3.68
C SER A 100 28.77 3.40 4.73
N SER A 101 28.23 4.60 4.93
CA SER A 101 28.68 5.57 5.93
C SER A 101 27.52 6.47 6.33
N THR A 102 27.63 7.20 7.45
CA THR A 102 26.53 8.07 7.93
C THR A 102 27.00 9.51 8.07
N PHE A 103 26.31 10.42 7.37
CA PHE A 103 26.49 11.86 7.58
C PHE A 103 25.66 12.34 8.77
N MET A 104 26.34 12.72 9.86
CA MET A 104 25.72 13.26 11.07
C MET A 104 24.61 12.32 11.60
N SER A 105 23.36 12.80 11.68
CA SER A 105 22.21 12.03 12.13
C SER A 105 21.33 11.49 10.99
N TRP A 106 21.83 11.44 9.75
CA TRP A 106 21.08 11.00 8.57
C TRP A 106 21.19 9.47 8.38
N PHE A 107 20.77 8.73 9.41
CA PHE A 107 20.85 7.27 9.47
C PHE A 107 20.01 6.56 8.40
N ALA A 108 20.39 5.33 8.05
CA ALA A 108 19.79 4.52 6.99
C ALA A 108 18.29 4.27 7.17
N GLU A 109 17.83 4.11 8.40
CA GLU A 109 16.43 3.81 8.75
C GLU A 109 15.49 4.97 8.39
N LYS A 110 16.03 6.18 8.22
CA LYS A 110 15.25 7.34 7.80
C LYS A 110 14.72 7.21 6.37
N ALA A 111 15.29 6.37 5.51
CA ALA A 111 14.77 6.15 4.16
C ALA A 111 13.48 5.31 4.13
N ILE A 112 13.19 4.52 5.17
CA ILE A 112 12.14 3.47 5.13
C ILE A 112 10.86 3.84 5.88
N ASP A 113 10.67 5.12 6.22
CA ASP A 113 9.76 5.60 7.26
C ASP A 113 8.46 4.79 7.46
N SER A 114 8.47 4.14 8.61
CA SER A 114 7.37 3.50 9.31
C SER A 114 6.55 4.58 10.00
N ASN A 115 5.58 5.16 9.28
CA ASN A 115 4.63 6.07 9.90
C ASN A 115 3.66 5.28 10.82
N ARG A 116 4.15 4.90 12.02
CA ARG A 116 3.41 4.37 13.19
C ARG A 116 2.90 5.50 14.08
N GLY A 117 2.61 6.67 13.51
CA GLY A 117 1.85 7.74 14.18
C GLY A 117 2.57 8.50 15.29
N LEU A 118 3.85 8.23 15.55
CA LEU A 118 4.62 8.91 16.59
C LEU A 118 5.96 9.35 15.99
N GLN A 119 6.12 10.68 15.89
CA GLN A 119 7.25 11.43 15.33
C GLN A 119 7.31 11.49 13.79
N LYS A 120 7.05 12.69 13.26
CA LYS A 120 7.38 13.07 11.89
C LYS A 120 8.90 13.16 11.76
N ASN A 121 9.59 12.04 11.56
CA ASN A 121 10.96 12.09 11.08
C ASN A 121 10.93 12.43 9.58
N THR A 122 10.76 13.71 9.26
CA THR A 122 10.84 14.24 7.88
C THR A 122 12.28 14.29 7.35
N SER A 123 13.20 13.56 7.97
CA SER A 123 14.61 13.61 7.63
C SER A 123 14.97 12.44 6.72
N CYS A 124 15.89 12.68 5.80
CA CYS A 124 16.38 11.67 4.88
C CYS A 124 17.55 10.91 5.49
N SER A 125 17.90 9.78 4.89
CA SER A 125 19.20 9.11 5.08
C SER A 125 20.23 9.74 4.15
N SER A 126 21.51 9.78 4.56
CA SER A 126 22.60 10.28 3.71
C SER A 126 23.95 9.69 4.13
N THR A 127 24.74 9.31 3.12
CA THR A 127 26.13 8.89 3.29
C THR A 127 27.08 10.08 3.40
N LEU A 128 28.33 9.81 3.79
CA LEU A 128 29.43 10.75 3.56
C LEU A 128 29.75 10.84 2.06
N ASN A 129 30.62 11.79 1.72
CA ASN A 129 31.22 11.86 0.40
C ASN A 129 32.28 10.75 0.26
N GLU A 130 32.02 9.76 -0.58
CA GLU A 130 32.86 8.56 -0.71
C GLU A 130 32.78 7.94 -2.12
N THR A 131 33.61 6.94 -2.37
CA THR A 131 33.55 6.13 -3.59
C THR A 131 32.49 5.05 -3.45
N ASN A 132 31.60 4.94 -4.44
CA ASN A 132 30.55 3.92 -4.50
C ASN A 132 29.64 3.85 -3.25
N PRO A 133 29.07 4.98 -2.75
CA PRO A 133 28.17 4.96 -1.59
C PRO A 133 26.96 4.08 -1.87
N TRP A 134 26.52 3.37 -0.84
CA TRP A 134 25.40 2.43 -0.96
C TRP A 134 24.51 2.44 0.28
N TRP A 135 23.25 2.09 0.05
CA TRP A 135 22.22 1.87 1.05
C TRP A 135 21.57 0.51 0.79
N ARG A 136 21.31 -0.28 1.82
CA ARG A 136 20.71 -1.61 1.72
C ARG A 136 19.54 -1.78 2.68
N LEU A 137 18.49 -2.41 2.19
CA LEU A 137 17.36 -2.93 2.95
C LEU A 137 17.43 -4.45 3.05
N ASP A 138 17.41 -4.99 4.26
CA ASP A 138 17.11 -6.40 4.52
C ASP A 138 15.61 -6.57 4.79
N LEU A 139 14.90 -7.25 3.88
CA LEU A 139 13.47 -7.54 3.98
C LEU A 139 13.14 -8.70 4.95
N ARG A 140 14.17 -9.30 5.56
CA ARG A 140 14.17 -10.44 6.49
C ARG A 140 13.76 -11.79 5.90
N ASP A 141 13.29 -11.81 4.68
CA ASP A 141 12.83 -12.99 3.96
C ASP A 141 12.95 -12.72 2.45
N VAL A 142 12.80 -13.75 1.64
CA VAL A 142 12.89 -13.65 0.17
C VAL A 142 11.51 -13.29 -0.40
N TYR A 143 11.45 -12.28 -1.26
CA TYR A 143 10.20 -11.85 -1.91
C TYR A 143 10.36 -11.66 -3.40
N LYS A 144 9.25 -11.82 -4.13
CA LYS A 144 9.11 -11.33 -5.51
C LYS A 144 8.77 -9.84 -5.50
N ILE A 145 9.79 -9.02 -5.70
CA ILE A 145 9.71 -7.56 -5.67
C ILE A 145 9.25 -7.04 -7.03
N ARG A 146 8.04 -6.49 -7.05
CA ARG A 146 7.44 -5.95 -8.29
C ARG A 146 7.78 -4.48 -8.51
N LYS A 147 7.89 -3.70 -7.43
CA LYS A 147 8.05 -2.25 -7.48
C LYS A 147 8.95 -1.77 -6.35
N VAL A 148 9.83 -0.82 -6.66
CA VAL A 148 10.61 -0.06 -5.70
C VAL A 148 10.25 1.42 -5.88
N VAL A 149 9.95 2.11 -4.79
CA VAL A 149 9.62 3.54 -4.79
C VAL A 149 10.77 4.27 -4.13
N VAL A 150 11.34 5.25 -4.84
CA VAL A 150 12.46 6.05 -4.34
C VAL A 150 12.02 7.50 -4.27
N THR A 151 12.29 8.15 -3.14
CA THR A 151 11.97 9.57 -2.92
C THR A 151 13.26 10.35 -2.77
N ASN A 152 13.40 11.40 -3.58
CA ASN A 152 14.59 12.23 -3.58
C ASN A 152 14.51 13.33 -2.51
N ARG A 153 15.67 13.91 -2.22
CA ARG A 153 15.85 15.09 -1.36
C ARG A 153 15.01 16.27 -1.86
N ASN A 154 14.42 17.03 -0.94
CA ASN A 154 13.45 18.10 -1.25
C ASN A 154 14.02 19.52 -1.29
N ASP A 155 15.09 19.79 -0.54
CA ASP A 155 15.63 21.13 -0.33
C ASP A 155 16.69 21.53 -1.37
N CYS A 156 17.68 20.68 -1.62
CA CYS A 156 18.74 20.95 -2.60
C CYS A 156 19.34 19.66 -3.19
N CYS A 157 20.19 19.85 -4.20
CA CYS A 157 21.03 18.81 -4.80
C CYS A 157 20.30 17.56 -5.32
N PRO A 158 19.13 17.67 -5.97
CA PRO A 158 18.40 16.51 -6.47
C PRO A 158 19.22 15.68 -7.47
N GLU A 159 20.19 16.27 -8.15
CA GLU A 159 21.07 15.62 -9.11
C GLU A 159 22.03 14.59 -8.47
N GLN A 160 22.22 14.59 -7.15
CA GLN A 160 23.13 13.64 -6.49
C GLN A 160 22.72 12.17 -6.66
N ILE A 161 21.42 11.89 -6.82
CA ILE A 161 20.90 10.53 -7.03
C ILE A 161 21.06 10.05 -8.48
N ASN A 162 21.45 10.92 -9.41
CA ASN A 162 21.54 10.58 -10.82
C ASN A 162 22.61 9.50 -11.04
N GLY A 163 22.23 8.43 -11.75
CA GLY A 163 23.08 7.27 -11.98
C GLY A 163 23.04 6.23 -10.85
N ALA A 164 22.24 6.43 -9.80
CA ALA A 164 22.04 5.40 -8.78
C ALA A 164 21.42 4.14 -9.39
N GLU A 165 21.88 2.97 -8.97
CA GLU A 165 21.39 1.67 -9.42
C GLU A 165 20.58 1.02 -8.29
N ILE A 166 19.37 0.59 -8.61
CA ILE A 166 18.53 -0.25 -7.74
C ILE A 166 18.87 -1.70 -8.05
N ARG A 167 19.33 -2.45 -7.07
CA ARG A 167 19.74 -3.86 -7.18
C ARG A 167 18.97 -4.75 -6.23
N ILE A 168 18.62 -5.95 -6.66
CA ILE A 168 17.76 -6.88 -5.91
C ILE A 168 18.33 -8.28 -6.00
N GLY A 169 18.49 -8.93 -4.84
CA GLY A 169 18.89 -10.33 -4.79
C GLY A 169 19.07 -10.88 -3.39
N ASN A 170 19.79 -11.98 -3.29
CA ASN A 170 20.00 -12.72 -2.03
C ASN A 170 21.48 -12.75 -1.60
N SER A 171 22.41 -12.27 -2.43
CA SER A 171 23.83 -12.24 -2.10
C SER A 171 24.19 -11.02 -1.25
N LEU A 172 25.16 -11.20 -0.35
CA LEU A 172 25.83 -10.13 0.40
C LEU A 172 27.26 -9.87 -0.08
N GLU A 173 27.71 -10.55 -1.13
CA GLU A 173 28.98 -10.23 -1.80
C GLU A 173 28.99 -8.75 -2.20
N ASN A 174 30.11 -8.08 -1.95
CA ASN A 174 30.24 -6.63 -2.11
C ASN A 174 29.07 -5.85 -1.45
N ASN A 175 28.69 -6.24 -0.23
CA ASN A 175 27.54 -5.69 0.50
C ASN A 175 26.18 -5.85 -0.22
N GLY A 176 26.07 -6.75 -1.19
CA GLY A 176 24.90 -6.94 -2.03
C GLY A 176 24.83 -6.01 -3.24
N ASN A 177 25.89 -5.24 -3.49
CA ASN A 177 25.99 -4.33 -4.64
C ASN A 177 26.25 -5.06 -5.96
N ASP A 178 26.56 -6.37 -5.92
CA ASP A 178 26.72 -7.20 -7.12
C ASP A 178 25.41 -7.90 -7.54
N ASN A 179 24.34 -7.78 -6.74
CA ASN A 179 23.04 -8.33 -7.11
C ASN A 179 22.53 -7.71 -8.42
N PRO A 180 21.68 -8.44 -9.19
CA PRO A 180 21.13 -7.95 -10.46
C PRO A 180 20.45 -6.58 -10.36
N ILE A 181 20.65 -5.74 -11.37
CA ILE A 181 20.04 -4.41 -11.47
C ILE A 181 18.56 -4.55 -11.82
N CYS A 182 17.70 -3.95 -10.99
CA CYS A 182 16.29 -3.70 -11.32
C CYS A 182 16.16 -2.47 -12.25
N ALA A 183 16.79 -1.36 -11.89
CA ALA A 183 16.70 -0.10 -12.64
C ALA A 183 17.87 0.82 -12.33
N VAL A 184 18.18 1.72 -13.27
CA VAL A 184 19.07 2.86 -13.07
C VAL A 184 18.22 4.12 -12.95
N ILE A 185 18.54 4.99 -11.99
CA ILE A 185 17.84 6.24 -11.72
C ILE A 185 18.44 7.34 -12.59
N PRO A 186 17.76 7.81 -13.66
CA PRO A 186 18.31 8.87 -14.51
C PRO A 186 18.28 10.22 -13.79
N ALA A 187 17.13 10.55 -13.21
CA ALA A 187 16.90 11.71 -12.36
C ALA A 187 15.57 11.53 -11.60
N ILE A 188 15.46 12.18 -10.45
CA ILE A 188 14.20 12.37 -9.73
C ILE A 188 14.17 13.84 -9.29
N SER A 189 13.11 14.57 -9.60
CA SER A 189 12.98 15.98 -9.18
C SER A 189 13.00 16.11 -7.65
N ALA A 190 13.40 17.28 -7.16
CA ALA A 190 13.48 17.52 -5.71
C ALA A 190 12.14 17.24 -5.02
N GLY A 191 12.18 16.41 -3.97
CA GLY A 191 11.01 16.05 -3.15
C GLY A 191 10.02 15.10 -3.81
N GLU A 192 10.23 14.74 -5.08
CA GLU A 192 9.36 13.81 -5.79
C GLU A 192 9.73 12.35 -5.52
N SER A 193 8.76 11.47 -5.78
CA SER A 193 8.94 10.03 -5.67
C SER A 193 8.72 9.38 -7.03
N TYR A 194 9.59 8.44 -7.41
CA TYR A 194 9.45 7.68 -8.65
C TYR A 194 9.27 6.18 -8.36
N ASN A 195 8.43 5.55 -9.18
CA ASN A 195 8.10 4.13 -9.08
C ASN A 195 8.88 3.35 -10.15
N TYR A 196 9.83 2.52 -9.73
CA TYR A 196 10.58 1.63 -10.61
C TYR A 196 9.93 0.25 -10.63
N SER A 197 9.70 -0.28 -11.83
CA SER A 197 9.14 -1.62 -12.03
C SER A 197 10.27 -2.64 -12.09
N CYS A 198 10.28 -3.61 -11.17
CA CYS A 198 11.33 -4.64 -11.06
C CYS A 198 10.88 -6.02 -11.56
N GLY A 199 9.77 -6.11 -12.30
CA GLY A 199 9.37 -7.35 -12.97
C GLY A 199 9.04 -8.56 -12.07
N GLY A 200 9.05 -8.41 -10.74
CA GLY A 200 8.90 -9.53 -9.82
C GLY A 200 10.21 -10.25 -9.50
N MET A 201 11.36 -9.57 -9.65
CA MET A 201 12.68 -10.06 -9.23
C MET A 201 12.63 -10.63 -7.81
N GLU A 202 13.26 -11.77 -7.62
CA GLU A 202 13.30 -12.44 -6.33
C GLU A 202 14.51 -11.99 -5.53
N GLY A 203 14.29 -11.52 -4.30
CA GLY A 203 15.38 -11.07 -3.44
C GLY A 203 14.95 -10.78 -2.01
N ARG A 204 15.89 -10.96 -1.09
CA ARG A 204 15.81 -10.52 0.32
C ARG A 204 16.40 -9.12 0.50
N TYR A 205 17.41 -8.78 -0.28
CA TYR A 205 18.12 -7.51 -0.20
C TYR A 205 17.73 -6.59 -1.34
N VAL A 206 17.48 -5.32 -1.01
CA VAL A 206 17.34 -4.22 -1.98
C VAL A 206 18.46 -3.23 -1.72
N ASN A 207 19.34 -3.03 -2.68
CA ASN A 207 20.46 -2.11 -2.61
C ASN A 207 20.20 -0.91 -3.53
N LEU A 208 20.58 0.28 -3.09
CA LEU A 208 20.79 1.45 -3.93
C LEU A 208 22.27 1.81 -3.84
N ILE A 209 22.97 1.88 -4.97
CA ILE A 209 24.39 2.24 -5.05
C ILE A 209 24.58 3.32 -6.10
N ILE A 210 25.45 4.30 -5.85
CA ILE A 210 25.88 5.26 -6.90
C ILE A 210 27.33 4.94 -7.27
N PRO A 211 27.59 4.35 -8.43
CA PRO A 211 28.96 4.11 -8.86
C PRO A 211 29.74 5.41 -9.10
N GLY A 212 31.04 5.38 -8.83
CA GLY A 212 31.99 6.45 -9.07
C GLY A 212 32.52 7.10 -7.79
N ASP A 213 33.48 7.99 -8.00
CA ASP A 213 34.17 8.70 -6.92
C ASP A 213 33.42 9.96 -6.50
N MET A 214 33.65 10.33 -5.24
CA MET A 214 33.13 11.54 -4.62
C MET A 214 31.60 11.69 -4.74
N LYS A 215 30.88 10.61 -4.42
CA LYS A 215 29.41 10.55 -4.49
C LYS A 215 28.81 10.62 -3.09
N ILE A 216 27.56 11.09 -3.03
CA ILE A 216 26.74 11.11 -1.83
C ILE A 216 25.40 10.49 -2.19
N LEU A 217 24.98 9.45 -1.46
CA LEU A 217 23.68 8.84 -1.62
C LEU A 217 22.73 9.37 -0.55
N THR A 218 21.68 10.08 -0.96
CA THR A 218 20.64 10.59 -0.08
C THR A 218 19.28 10.02 -0.47
N LEU A 219 18.57 9.40 0.48
CA LEU A 219 17.26 8.78 0.26
C LEU A 219 16.28 9.24 1.32
N CYS A 220 15.11 9.70 0.90
CA CYS A 220 14.09 10.22 1.79
C CYS A 220 12.93 9.22 1.99
N PRO A 221 12.18 9.35 3.10
CA PRO A 221 10.92 8.63 3.30
C PRO A 221 9.99 8.69 2.09
N VAL A 222 9.36 7.56 1.78
CA VAL A 222 8.29 7.53 0.76
C VAL A 222 7.13 8.41 1.21
N LEU A 223 6.85 9.47 0.45
CA LEU A 223 5.71 10.35 0.69
C LEU A 223 4.40 9.58 0.49
N LYS A 224 3.72 9.24 1.59
CA LYS A 224 2.33 8.76 1.53
C LYS A 224 1.41 9.95 1.22
N ARG A 225 1.00 10.09 -0.03
CA ARG A 225 -0.10 10.99 -0.39
C ARG A 225 -1.40 10.41 0.19
N SER A 226 -1.85 10.96 1.31
CA SER A 226 -3.14 10.61 1.91
C SER A 226 -4.26 11.32 1.15
N PHE A 227 -5.23 10.56 0.67
CA PHE A 227 -6.46 11.10 0.11
C PHE A 227 -7.50 11.23 1.21
N VAL A 228 -7.97 12.44 1.47
CA VAL A 228 -9.09 12.69 2.37
C VAL A 228 -10.31 13.03 1.51
N ASN A 229 -11.30 12.16 1.51
CA ASN A 229 -12.59 12.45 0.90
C ASN A 229 -13.42 13.25 1.90
N MET A 230 -13.79 14.48 1.53
CA MET A 230 -14.66 15.34 2.35
C MET A 230 -16.00 15.48 1.65
N GLN A 231 -17.09 15.29 2.39
CA GLN A 231 -18.44 15.66 1.97
C GLN A 231 -18.83 16.95 2.68
N PHE A 232 -19.44 17.88 1.94
CA PHE A 232 -19.96 19.11 2.53
C PHE A 232 -21.26 19.52 1.82
N ASN A 233 -22.14 20.16 2.57
CA ASN A 233 -23.37 20.75 2.06
C ASN A 233 -23.11 22.20 1.64
N SER A 234 -23.60 22.59 0.46
CA SER A 234 -23.48 23.95 -0.06
C SER A 234 -24.86 24.57 -0.24
N ARG A 235 -24.98 25.86 0.09
CA ARG A 235 -26.16 26.68 -0.26
C ARG A 235 -26.09 27.20 -1.70
N VAL A 236 -24.89 27.18 -2.31
CA VAL A 236 -24.63 27.58 -3.69
C VAL A 236 -24.80 26.37 -4.60
N ASP A 237 -25.40 26.57 -5.78
CA ASP A 237 -25.53 25.51 -6.79
C ASP A 237 -24.17 25.10 -7.35
N LEU A 238 -23.73 23.90 -6.97
CA LEU A 238 -22.44 23.35 -7.37
C LEU A 238 -22.48 22.63 -8.72
N THR A 239 -23.61 22.65 -9.44
CA THR A 239 -23.61 22.25 -10.85
C THR A 239 -22.89 23.29 -11.73
N ASP A 240 -22.81 24.55 -11.28
CA ASP A 240 -22.04 25.62 -11.93
C ASP A 240 -20.52 25.39 -11.76
N PRO A 241 -19.74 25.30 -12.86
CA PRO A 241 -18.27 25.26 -12.82
C PRO A 241 -17.63 26.42 -12.03
N SER A 242 -18.15 27.64 -12.13
CA SER A 242 -17.55 28.82 -11.47
C SER A 242 -17.71 28.75 -9.96
N ALA A 243 -18.91 28.35 -9.49
CA ALA A 243 -19.15 28.07 -8.08
C ALA A 243 -18.22 26.97 -7.54
N ARG A 244 -18.00 25.89 -8.30
CA ARG A 244 -17.09 24.80 -7.91
C ARG A 244 -15.65 25.25 -7.72
N GLU A 245 -15.15 26.09 -8.62
CA GLU A 245 -13.80 26.62 -8.54
C GLU A 245 -13.61 27.55 -7.33
N LYS A 246 -14.59 28.43 -7.06
CA LYS A 246 -14.59 29.30 -5.87
C LYS A 246 -14.49 28.50 -4.58
N VAL A 247 -15.24 27.39 -4.48
CA VAL A 247 -15.20 26.51 -3.30
C VAL A 247 -13.85 25.86 -3.12
N LEU A 248 -13.24 25.31 -4.19
CA LEU A 248 -11.89 24.73 -4.09
C LEU A 248 -10.85 25.77 -3.66
N LYS A 249 -10.96 26.99 -4.18
CA LYS A 249 -10.06 28.11 -3.80
C LYS A 249 -10.20 28.49 -2.33
N GLN A 250 -11.44 28.62 -1.84
CA GLN A 250 -11.70 28.92 -0.42
C GLN A 250 -11.19 27.80 0.48
N LEU A 251 -11.46 26.54 0.14
CA LEU A 251 -10.99 25.39 0.90
C LEU A 251 -9.45 25.33 0.92
N GLY A 252 -8.80 25.62 -0.21
CA GLY A 252 -7.35 25.71 -0.30
C GLY A 252 -6.78 26.77 0.65
N SER A 253 -7.40 27.95 0.72
CA SER A 253 -7.01 29.03 1.65
C SER A 253 -7.13 28.59 3.11
N VAL A 254 -8.28 28.02 3.50
CA VAL A 254 -8.51 27.58 4.89
C VAL A 254 -7.54 26.48 5.29
N LEU A 255 -7.25 25.54 4.39
CA LEU A 255 -6.27 24.48 4.64
C LEU A 255 -4.85 25.05 4.80
N ALA A 256 -4.48 26.05 4.00
CA ALA A 256 -3.20 26.75 4.14
C ALA A 256 -3.09 27.46 5.50
N ASP A 257 -4.15 28.14 5.95
CA ASP A 257 -4.21 28.80 7.27
C ASP A 257 -4.07 27.80 8.42
N LYS A 258 -4.55 26.57 8.22
CA LYS A 258 -4.41 25.45 9.17
C LYS A 258 -3.06 24.72 9.05
N GLY A 259 -2.14 25.22 8.23
CA GLY A 259 -0.79 24.67 8.08
C GLY A 259 -0.66 23.51 7.09
N PHE A 260 -1.72 23.16 6.35
CA PHE A 260 -1.65 22.17 5.28
C PHE A 260 -1.10 22.82 4.00
N LYS A 261 0.22 22.73 3.81
CA LYS A 261 0.90 23.17 2.59
C LYS A 261 1.00 22.01 1.59
N ASN A 262 0.96 22.31 0.29
CA ASN A 262 1.07 21.34 -0.81
C ASN A 262 -0.14 20.37 -0.95
N VAL A 263 -1.36 20.91 -0.97
CA VAL A 263 -2.61 20.15 -1.15
C VAL A 263 -3.15 20.35 -2.57
N THR A 264 -3.40 19.25 -3.29
CA THR A 264 -4.15 19.28 -4.55
C THR A 264 -5.63 18.98 -4.28
N LEU A 265 -6.49 19.97 -4.51
CA LEU A 265 -7.95 19.82 -4.35
C LEU A 265 -8.61 19.54 -5.70
N ARG A 266 -9.49 18.55 -5.76
CA ARG A 266 -10.28 18.22 -6.95
C ARG A 266 -11.62 17.61 -6.58
N TRP A 267 -12.61 17.79 -7.44
CA TRP A 267 -13.89 17.08 -7.33
C TRP A 267 -13.72 15.63 -7.79
N SER A 268 -14.09 14.67 -6.95
CA SER A 268 -14.09 13.24 -7.32
C SER A 268 -15.31 12.85 -8.16
N GLN A 269 -16.41 13.60 -8.04
CA GLN A 269 -17.65 13.45 -8.78
C GLN A 269 -18.26 14.83 -9.04
N THR A 270 -19.01 14.97 -10.14
CA THR A 270 -19.79 16.19 -10.39
C THR A 270 -20.93 16.29 -9.36
N PRO A 271 -21.04 17.39 -8.60
CA PRO A 271 -22.12 17.59 -7.64
C PRO A 271 -23.49 17.44 -8.29
N LYS A 272 -24.38 16.66 -7.66
CA LYS A 272 -25.77 16.51 -8.09
C LYS A 272 -26.67 17.34 -7.19
N ARG A 273 -27.65 18.02 -7.78
CA ARG A 273 -28.64 18.78 -7.03
C ARG A 273 -29.56 17.80 -6.29
N VAL A 274 -29.50 17.79 -4.96
CA VAL A 274 -30.43 17.03 -4.10
C VAL A 274 -31.50 18.00 -3.62
N ILE A 275 -32.71 17.91 -4.18
CA ILE A 275 -33.84 18.70 -3.72
C ILE A 275 -34.45 17.99 -2.51
N GLN A 276 -34.10 18.41 -1.30
CA GLN A 276 -34.87 18.03 -0.10
C GLN A 276 -36.17 18.83 -0.08
N LYS A 277 -37.31 18.17 -0.27
CA LYS A 277 -38.63 18.76 -0.02
C LYS A 277 -38.74 19.03 1.48
N VAL A 278 -38.64 20.30 1.86
CA VAL A 278 -39.06 20.73 3.20
C VAL A 278 -40.58 20.78 3.16
N ASN A 279 -41.24 19.87 3.87
CA ASN A 279 -42.69 19.99 4.10
C ASN A 279 -42.89 21.21 4.99
N ALA A 280 -43.41 22.29 4.42
CA ALA A 280 -43.91 23.42 5.19
C ALA A 280 -45.21 22.98 5.85
N ASP A 281 -45.19 22.85 7.19
CA ASP A 281 -46.41 22.72 7.98
C ASP A 281 -47.30 23.93 7.70
N LYS A 282 -48.52 23.65 7.22
CA LYS A 282 -49.57 24.65 7.06
C LYS A 282 -49.97 25.14 8.46
N SER A 283 -49.44 26.29 8.88
CA SER A 283 -49.99 27.04 10.00
C SER A 283 -51.44 27.44 9.66
N HIS A 284 -52.39 26.82 10.35
CA HIS A 284 -53.80 27.18 10.34
C HIS A 284 -53.97 28.56 10.98
N CYS A 285 -54.41 29.55 10.22
CA CYS A 285 -54.95 30.79 10.78
C CYS A 285 -56.33 30.48 11.38
N GLY A 286 -56.42 30.45 12.71
CA GLY A 286 -57.69 30.48 13.43
C GLY A 286 -58.10 31.93 13.68
N ASN A 287 -59.25 32.35 13.13
CA ASN A 287 -59.87 33.64 13.42
C ASN A 287 -60.33 33.71 14.87
N GLY A 288 -59.93 34.77 15.58
CA GLY A 288 -60.49 35.18 16.86
C GLY A 288 -61.90 35.76 16.69
N LYS A 289 -62.75 35.48 17.68
CA LYS A 289 -64.00 36.21 17.95
C LYS A 289 -63.68 37.58 18.54
#